data_AF-A0A962QGW0-F1
#
_entry.id   AF-A0A962QGW0-F1
#
_cell.length_a   1.000
_cell.length_b   1.000
_cell.length_c   1.000
_cell.angle_alpha   90.00
_cell.angle_beta   90.00
_cell.angle_gamma   90.00
#
_symmetry.space_group_name_H-M   'P 1'
#
loop_
_entity.id
_entity.type
_entity.pdbx_description
1 polymer ?
#
loop_
_entity_poly.entity_id
_entity_poly.type
_entity_poly.pdbx_seq_one_letter_code
_entity_poly.pdbx_strand_id
1 'polypeptide(L)'
;MLKDIPTRWETFAMAVTFQIPLDIPDVALLSTEVDAQGALLIKVESTLNTTRCRRCGRETNRFHGYDQPIRLRHLPILEQTVYI
;
A
#
# COMPACT_ATOMS: atom_id res chain seq x y z
N MET A 1 31.00 -2.32 43.60
CA MET A 1 31.22 -1.23 42.63
C MET A 1 31.64 -1.86 41.31
N LEU A 2 30.67 -2.50 40.64
CA LEU A 2 30.82 -3.06 39.31
C LEU A 2 30.28 -1.99 38.36
N LYS A 3 31.15 -1.48 37.49
CA LYS A 3 30.81 -0.44 36.53
C LYS A 3 29.95 -1.09 35.45
N ASP A 4 28.71 -0.63 35.34
CA ASP A 4 27.84 -0.85 34.19
C ASP A 4 28.55 -0.36 32.93
N ILE A 5 29.00 -1.30 32.10
CA ILE A 5 29.51 -1.04 30.76
C ILE A 5 28.53 -1.71 29.81
N PRO A 6 27.69 -0.97 29.06
CA PRO A 6 26.78 -1.59 28.11
C PRO A 6 27.61 -2.19 26.96
N THR A 7 27.42 -3.49 26.76
CA THR A 7 28.01 -4.27 25.67
C THR A 7 27.59 -3.73 24.30
N ARG A 8 28.58 -3.65 23.41
CA ARG A 8 28.65 -2.94 22.13
C ARG A 8 27.76 -3.45 20.98
N TRP A 9 26.56 -3.97 21.24
CA TRP A 9 25.67 -4.38 20.13
C TRP A 9 24.19 -4.41 20.51
N GLU A 10 23.68 -3.49 21.32
CA GLU A 10 22.22 -3.35 21.43
C GLU A 10 21.61 -3.04 20.06
N THR A 11 21.15 -4.09 19.37
CA THR A 11 20.50 -4.07 18.07
C THR A 11 19.16 -3.40 18.25
N PHE A 12 19.15 -2.07 18.23
CA PHE A 12 17.95 -1.32 17.94
C PHE A 12 17.60 -1.61 16.47
N ALA A 13 16.63 -2.49 16.26
CA ALA A 13 15.98 -2.64 14.97
C ALA A 13 15.24 -1.33 14.66
N MET A 14 15.95 -0.35 14.12
CA MET A 14 15.36 0.87 13.58
C MET A 14 14.64 0.49 12.29
N ALA A 15 13.31 0.43 12.37
CA ALA A 15 12.48 0.33 11.19
C ALA A 15 12.67 1.61 10.36
N VAL A 16 13.37 1.51 9.23
CA VAL A 16 13.46 2.60 8.26
C VAL A 16 12.17 2.59 7.45
N THR A 17 11.38 3.65 7.57
CA THR A 17 10.20 3.88 6.73
C THR A 17 10.59 4.70 5.51
N PHE A 18 10.27 4.21 4.33
CA PHE A 18 10.44 4.93 3.06
C PHE A 18 9.09 5.03 2.36
N GLN A 19 8.82 6.17 1.71
CA GLN A 19 7.57 6.43 1.00
C GLN A 19 7.85 6.66 -0.49
N ILE A 20 7.08 6.00 -1.34
CA ILE A 20 7.15 6.13 -2.80
C ILE A 20 5.83 6.72 -3.28
N PRO A 21 5.82 7.86 -4.00
CA PRO A 21 4.61 8.34 -4.64
C PRO A 21 4.24 7.39 -5.78
N LEU A 22 3.00 6.91 -5.80
CA LEU A 22 2.47 6.08 -6.89
C LEU A 22 1.83 6.93 -8.01
N ASP A 23 1.69 8.23 -7.81
CA ASP A 23 1.07 9.20 -8.74
C ASP A 23 -0.28 8.72 -9.32
N ILE A 24 -1.07 8.02 -8.50
CA ILE A 24 -2.43 7.61 -8.86
C ILE A 24 -3.36 8.76 -8.43
N PRO A 25 -4.07 9.41 -9.37
CA PRO A 25 -4.99 10.48 -9.04
C PRO A 25 -6.24 9.93 -8.36
N ASP A 26 -6.90 10.81 -7.59
CA ASP A 26 -8.24 10.57 -7.04
C ASP A 26 -8.40 9.30 -6.18
N VAL A 27 -7.32 8.91 -5.48
CA VAL A 27 -7.32 7.79 -4.53
C VAL A 27 -6.70 8.19 -3.20
N ALA A 28 -7.23 7.60 -2.12
CA ALA A 28 -6.71 7.70 -0.76
C ALA A 28 -6.23 6.33 -0.27
N LEU A 29 -5.12 6.30 0.45
CA LEU A 29 -4.56 5.08 1.02
C LEU A 29 -5.38 4.65 2.25
N LEU A 30 -5.87 3.41 2.25
CA LEU A 30 -6.56 2.80 3.39
C LEU A 30 -5.58 2.02 4.28
N SER A 31 -4.81 1.10 3.68
CA SER A 31 -3.81 0.31 4.41
C SER A 31 -2.75 -0.26 3.49
N THR A 32 -1.63 -0.66 4.09
CA THR A 32 -0.58 -1.43 3.42
C THR A 32 -0.27 -2.67 4.26
N GLU A 33 -0.36 -3.84 3.65
CA GLU A 33 -0.15 -5.13 4.31
C GLU A 33 0.82 -5.96 3.46
N VAL A 34 1.64 -6.79 4.09
CA VAL A 34 2.46 -7.79 3.38
C VAL A 34 1.83 -9.15 3.62
N ASP A 35 1.56 -9.89 2.55
CA ASP A 35 1.02 -11.24 2.67
C ASP A 35 2.07 -12.27 3.08
N ALA A 36 1.63 -13.50 3.31
CA ALA A 36 2.51 -14.61 3.69
C ALA A 36 3.53 -14.99 2.59
N GLN A 37 3.30 -14.57 1.34
CA GLN A 37 4.19 -14.79 0.20
C GLN A 37 5.17 -13.61 0.00
N GLY A 38 5.10 -12.59 0.84
CA GLY A 38 5.94 -11.39 0.75
C GLY A 38 5.47 -10.39 -0.31
N ALA A 39 4.22 -10.49 -0.79
CA ALA A 39 3.63 -9.50 -1.67
C ALA A 39 3.06 -8.32 -0.88
N LEU A 40 3.30 -7.11 -1.35
CA LEU A 40 2.77 -5.88 -0.78
C LEU A 40 1.37 -5.61 -1.34
N LEU A 41 0.37 -5.62 -0.47
CA LEU A 41 -1.02 -5.27 -0.74
C LEU A 41 -1.27 -3.83 -0.28
N ILE A 42 -1.64 -2.96 -1.21
CA ILE A 42 -1.93 -1.55 -0.97
C ILE A 42 -3.44 -1.37 -1.15
N LYS A 43 -4.20 -1.26 -0.06
CA LYS A 43 -5.65 -1.00 -0.16
C LYS A 43 -5.88 0.49 -0.33
N VAL A 44 -6.65 0.86 -1.35
CA VAL A 44 -7.03 2.25 -1.61
C VAL A 44 -8.53 2.39 -1.80
N GLU A 45 -9.04 3.59 -1.59
CA GLU A 45 -10.39 3.98 -1.99
C GLU A 45 -10.33 5.17 -2.95
N SER A 46 -11.35 5.31 -3.81
CA SER A 46 -11.47 6.50 -4.64
C SER A 46 -11.98 7.67 -3.82
N THR A 47 -11.43 8.86 -4.05
CA THR A 47 -11.95 10.11 -3.49
C THR A 47 -13.12 10.68 -4.30
N LEU A 48 -13.49 10.04 -5.41
CA LEU A 48 -14.62 10.45 -6.24
C LEU A 48 -15.92 9.82 -5.72
N ASN A 49 -16.94 10.65 -5.56
CA ASN A 49 -18.27 10.22 -5.14
C ASN A 49 -19.08 9.56 -6.27
N THR A 50 -18.62 9.71 -7.53
CA THR A 50 -19.29 9.17 -8.71
C THR A 50 -18.30 8.47 -9.61
N THR A 51 -18.80 7.47 -10.34
CA THR A 51 -18.03 6.79 -11.38
C THR A 51 -18.92 6.48 -12.57
N ARG A 52 -18.32 6.27 -13.75
CA ARG A 52 -19.06 5.84 -14.93
C ARG A 52 -19.15 4.32 -14.96
N CYS A 53 -20.36 3.81 -15.13
CA CYS A 53 -20.58 2.38 -15.25
C CYS A 53 -19.88 1.82 -16.51
N ARG A 54 -18.98 0.86 -16.35
CA ARG A 54 -18.27 0.19 -17.46
C ARG A 54 -19.21 -0.53 -18.44
N ARG A 55 -20.44 -0.89 -18.03
CA ARG A 55 -21.42 -1.59 -18.90
C ARG A 55 -22.34 -0.67 -19.69
N CYS A 56 -22.85 0.40 -19.07
CA CYS A 56 -23.88 1.26 -19.69
C CYS A 56 -23.45 2.72 -19.88
N GLY A 57 -22.27 3.11 -19.37
CA GLY A 57 -21.71 4.45 -19.54
C GLY A 57 -22.35 5.56 -18.68
N ARG A 58 -23.43 5.27 -17.95
CA ARG A 58 -24.10 6.24 -17.08
C ARG A 58 -23.29 6.51 -15.82
N GLU A 59 -23.44 7.72 -15.29
CA GLU A 59 -22.87 8.09 -14.00
C GLU A 59 -23.64 7.41 -12.86
N THR A 60 -22.91 6.82 -11.94
CA THR A 60 -23.44 6.14 -10.76
C THR A 60 -22.79 6.70 -9.51
N ASN A 61 -23.60 7.07 -8.54
CA ASN A 61 -23.18 7.51 -7.20
C ASN A 61 -23.46 6.45 -6.12
N ARG A 62 -23.99 5.29 -6.52
CA ARG A 62 -24.25 4.18 -5.60
C ARG A 62 -23.03 3.28 -5.54
N PHE A 63 -22.69 2.86 -4.32
CA PHE A 63 -21.66 1.86 -4.11
C PHE A 63 -22.13 0.50 -4.64
N HIS A 64 -21.39 -0.06 -5.59
CA HIS A 64 -21.73 -1.33 -6.25
C HIS A 64 -20.79 -2.49 -5.88
N GLY A 65 -19.80 -2.25 -5.01
CA GLY A 65 -18.84 -3.24 -4.54
C GLY A 65 -17.38 -2.77 -4.67
N TYR A 66 -16.46 -3.60 -4.19
CA TYR A 66 -15.02 -3.41 -4.35
C TYR A 66 -14.53 -3.99 -5.68
N ASP A 67 -13.51 -3.37 -6.29
CA ASP A 67 -12.83 -3.94 -7.47
C ASP A 67 -11.85 -5.04 -7.02
N GLN A 68 -11.39 -5.85 -7.97
CA GLN A 68 -10.40 -6.89 -7.69
C GLN A 68 -8.99 -6.27 -7.62
N PRO A 69 -8.09 -6.79 -6.75
CA PRO A 69 -6.71 -6.32 -6.69
C PRO A 69 -6.00 -6.44 -8.04
N ILE A 70 -5.30 -5.40 -8.45
CA ILE A 70 -4.54 -5.31 -9.70
C ILE A 70 -3.06 -5.31 -9.39
N ARG A 71 -2.29 -6.14 -10.10
CA ARG A 71 -0.83 -6.17 -9.96
C ARG A 71 -0.18 -4.98 -10.67
N LEU A 72 0.67 -4.23 -9.96
CA LEU A 72 1.49 -3.17 -10.54
C LEU A 72 2.77 -3.77 -11.15
N ARG A 73 2.94 -3.66 -12.48
CA ARG A 73 3.98 -4.40 -13.23
C ARG A 73 5.28 -3.62 -13.48
N HIS A 74 5.37 -2.39 -12.98
CA HIS A 74 6.50 -1.49 -13.24
C HIS A 74 6.90 -0.68 -11.99
N LEU A 75 6.85 -1.29 -10.80
CA LEU A 75 7.49 -0.73 -9.61
C LEU A 75 8.89 -1.34 -9.46
N PRO A 76 9.94 -0.79 -10.13
CA PRO A 76 11.28 -1.37 -10.15
C PRO A 76 12.00 -1.32 -8.80
N ILE A 77 11.52 -0.54 -7.83
CA ILE A 77 12.24 -0.27 -6.57
C ILE A 77 12.02 -1.36 -5.51
N LEU A 78 11.01 -2.23 -5.64
CA LEU A 78 10.62 -3.09 -4.52
C LEU A 78 11.07 -4.56 -4.63
N GLU A 79 11.48 -5.06 -5.81
CA GLU A 79 11.76 -6.50 -6.09
C GLU A 79 10.64 -7.49 -5.64
N GLN A 80 9.57 -6.98 -5.04
CA GLN A 80 8.43 -7.64 -4.44
C GLN A 80 7.22 -7.45 -5.34
N THR A 81 6.30 -8.41 -5.29
CA THR A 81 5.04 -8.29 -6.02
C THR A 81 4.14 -7.30 -5.31
N VAL A 82 3.65 -6.29 -6.05
CA VAL A 82 2.78 -5.24 -5.49
C VAL A 82 1.39 -5.32 -6.11
N TYR A 83 0.38 -5.28 -5.26
CA TYR A 83 -1.04 -5.26 -5.62
C TYR A 83 -1.71 -4.00 -5.06
N ILE A 84 -2.68 -3.46 -5.80
CA ILE A 84 -3.55 -2.34 -5.40
C ILE A 84 -5.02 -2.69 -5.61
#